data_AF-A0A960HHI8-F1
#
_entry.id   AF-A0A960HHI8-F1
#
_cell.length_a   1.000
_cell.length_b   1.000
_cell.length_c   1.000
_cell.angle_alpha   90.00
_cell.angle_beta   90.00
_cell.angle_gamma   90.00
#
_symmetry.space_group_name_H-M   'P 1'
#
loop_
_entity.id
_entity.type
_entity.pdbx_description
1 polymer ?
#
loop_
_entity_poly.entity_id
_entity_poly.type
_entity_poly.pdbx_seq_one_letter_code
_entity_poly.pdbx_strand_id
1 'polypeptide(L)'
;MARPLPRHLAVALHATAALLWFGAFSFYVRVWLQPRDATGELLDWARATVDGTSAAPYQYRVLVPHLQVWLHDHVGWSGAAAQGAIDAVALAVGIVAIAAILRRLHLEVWTLAVAAYGAALSIGLVWWGKSESITAFAATSVAVWAIGEEGRRRWWALGPAALVLAGTRTDLLLALGVALLARWAWAGRRRGDALAGVAVGAFGVLATVALKAAYPDAAYPVAVVQVAHNLQPMVLLTLLAFVAPALGPWLLTDREPTVHRALEVHRATVVPALALVAAEVASLLVVGRVEEVRLLFPLAGSLGVLAVLGWRAALAPYVGSPVSAPPSSADPLPERSAHPLDA
;
A
#
# COMPACT_ATOMS: atom_id res chain seq x y z
N MET A 1 -23.40 13.64 5.64
CA MET A 1 -22.47 12.82 6.44
C MET A 1 -23.10 11.46 6.65
N ALA A 2 -22.40 10.36 6.35
CA ALA A 2 -22.90 9.02 6.62
C ALA A 2 -22.99 8.81 8.14
N ARG A 3 -24.06 8.16 8.62
CA ARG A 3 -24.15 7.80 10.05
C ARG A 3 -23.01 6.83 10.40
N PRO A 4 -22.40 6.95 11.58
CA PRO A 4 -21.40 5.99 12.02
C PRO A 4 -22.02 4.58 12.02
N LEU A 5 -21.23 3.60 11.59
CA LEU A 5 -21.65 2.20 11.56
C LEU A 5 -22.03 1.75 12.98
N PRO A 6 -23.11 0.96 13.15
CA PRO A 6 -23.37 0.31 14.42
C PRO A 6 -22.14 -0.47 14.88
N ARG A 7 -21.77 -0.34 16.16
CA ARG A 7 -20.53 -0.93 16.70
C ARG A 7 -20.38 -2.42 16.40
N HIS A 8 -21.47 -3.18 16.51
CA HIS A 8 -21.45 -4.62 16.21
C HIS A 8 -21.10 -4.93 14.75
N LEU A 9 -21.60 -4.12 13.80
CA LEU A 9 -21.32 -4.30 12.39
C LEU A 9 -19.90 -3.87 12.03
N ALA A 10 -19.40 -2.80 12.65
CA ALA A 10 -18.00 -2.43 12.54
C ALA A 10 -17.09 -3.56 13.06
N VAL A 11 -17.36 -4.11 14.24
CA VAL A 11 -16.59 -5.24 14.80
C VAL A 11 -16.62 -6.44 13.87
N ALA A 12 -17.79 -6.81 13.34
CA ALA A 12 -17.91 -7.91 12.39
C ALA A 12 -17.08 -7.68 11.11
N LEU A 13 -17.13 -6.49 10.53
CA LEU A 13 -16.34 -6.16 9.34
C LEU A 13 -14.83 -6.23 9.59
N HIS A 14 -14.35 -5.70 10.72
CA HIS A 14 -12.93 -5.76 11.08
C HIS A 14 -12.49 -7.21 11.35
N ALA A 15 -13.33 -8.01 12.01
CA ALA A 15 -13.05 -9.43 12.25
C ALA A 15 -12.96 -10.21 10.93
N THR A 16 -13.91 -10.03 10.00
CA THR A 16 -13.87 -10.69 8.69
C THR A 16 -12.67 -10.23 7.86
N ALA A 17 -12.34 -8.94 7.89
CA ALA A 17 -11.13 -8.42 7.23
C ALA A 17 -9.85 -9.03 7.81
N ALA A 18 -9.77 -9.19 9.14
CA ALA A 18 -8.65 -9.85 9.80
C ALA A 18 -8.55 -11.34 9.40
N LEU A 19 -9.68 -12.04 9.26
CA LEU A 19 -9.71 -13.42 8.79
C LEU A 19 -9.21 -13.56 7.35
N LEU A 20 -9.52 -12.62 6.44
CA LEU A 20 -8.98 -12.63 5.08
C LEU A 20 -7.45 -12.48 5.08
N TRP A 21 -6.94 -11.52 5.83
CA TRP A 21 -5.49 -11.34 5.99
C TRP A 21 -4.82 -12.54 6.62
N PHE A 22 -5.42 -13.11 7.67
CA PHE A 22 -4.91 -14.29 8.34
C PHE A 22 -4.92 -15.52 7.41
N GLY A 23 -5.96 -15.70 6.61
CA GLY A 23 -6.04 -16.78 5.62
C GLY A 23 -4.93 -16.66 4.57
N ALA A 24 -4.73 -15.46 4.01
CA ALA A 24 -3.68 -15.22 3.04
C ALA A 24 -2.27 -15.38 3.65
N PHE A 25 -2.08 -14.91 4.90
CA PHE A 25 -0.84 -15.10 5.64
C PHE A 25 -0.57 -16.58 5.94
N SER A 26 -1.59 -17.32 6.38
CA SER A 26 -1.49 -18.77 6.63
C SER A 26 -1.13 -19.54 5.37
N PHE A 27 -1.69 -19.13 4.23
CA PHE A 27 -1.32 -19.69 2.93
C PHE A 27 0.14 -19.39 2.59
N TYR A 28 0.61 -18.15 2.77
CA TYR A 28 2.03 -17.78 2.64
C TYR A 28 2.95 -18.62 3.55
N VAL A 29 2.60 -18.79 4.82
CA VAL A 29 3.39 -19.62 5.76
C VAL A 29 3.51 -21.06 5.25
N ARG A 30 2.39 -21.66 4.84
CA ARG A 30 2.35 -23.07 4.42
C ARG A 30 3.02 -23.33 3.07
N VAL A 31 2.88 -22.41 2.12
CA VAL A 31 3.34 -22.61 0.74
C VAL A 31 4.73 -22.03 0.49
N TRP A 32 5.15 -21.04 1.29
CA TRP A 32 6.43 -20.35 1.09
C TRP A 32 7.41 -20.57 2.24
N LEU A 33 7.02 -20.31 3.49
CA LEU A 33 7.95 -20.39 4.64
C LEU A 33 8.31 -21.84 5.01
N GLN A 34 7.31 -22.67 5.30
CA GLN A 34 7.54 -24.04 5.78
C GLN A 34 8.37 -24.88 4.79
N PRO A 35 8.12 -24.85 3.47
CA PRO A 35 8.92 -25.61 2.53
C PRO A 35 10.39 -25.17 2.49
N ARG A 36 10.68 -23.87 2.60
CA ARG A 36 12.05 -23.34 2.60
C ARG A 36 12.79 -23.49 3.93
N ASP A 37 12.05 -23.59 5.03
CA ASP A 37 12.63 -23.99 6.32
C ASP A 37 13.07 -25.45 6.26
N ALA A 38 12.25 -26.32 5.66
CA ALA A 38 12.54 -27.73 5.51
C ALA A 38 13.79 -28.00 4.65
N THR A 39 14.11 -27.11 3.70
CA THR A 39 15.34 -27.18 2.89
C THR A 39 16.54 -26.46 3.51
N GLY A 40 16.36 -25.73 4.63
CA GLY A 40 17.39 -24.88 5.24
C GLY A 40 17.58 -23.51 4.57
N GLU A 41 17.01 -23.32 3.38
CA GLU A 41 17.17 -22.13 2.53
C GLU A 41 16.86 -20.82 3.27
N LEU A 42 15.83 -20.79 4.12
CA LEU A 42 15.46 -19.58 4.88
C LEU A 42 16.56 -19.10 5.81
N LEU A 43 17.17 -20.02 6.56
CA LEU A 43 18.19 -19.65 7.54
C LEU A 43 19.52 -19.36 6.86
N ASP A 44 19.87 -20.13 5.82
CA ASP A 44 21.09 -19.92 5.04
C ASP A 44 21.11 -18.53 4.38
N TRP A 45 19.98 -18.10 3.81
CA TRP A 45 19.86 -16.75 3.25
C TRP A 45 19.97 -15.65 4.31
N ALA A 46 19.36 -15.88 5.48
CA ALA A 46 19.42 -14.91 6.57
C ALA A 46 20.85 -14.78 7.10
N ARG A 47 21.55 -15.90 7.32
CA ARG A 47 22.96 -15.94 7.73
C ARG A 47 23.86 -15.30 6.69
N ALA A 48 23.73 -15.66 5.41
CA ALA A 48 24.53 -15.05 4.34
C ALA A 48 24.40 -13.52 4.31
N THR A 49 23.22 -12.99 4.61
CA THR A 49 23.00 -11.54 4.70
C THR A 49 23.67 -10.92 5.94
N VAL A 50 23.57 -11.58 7.09
CA VAL A 50 24.24 -11.15 8.34
C VAL A 50 25.77 -11.19 8.18
N ASP A 51 26.28 -12.23 7.55
CA ASP A 51 27.71 -12.47 7.32
C ASP A 51 28.30 -11.59 6.22
N GLY A 52 27.49 -10.83 5.49
CA GLY A 52 27.96 -9.92 4.44
C GLY A 52 28.28 -10.60 3.10
N THR A 53 27.83 -11.84 2.91
CA THR A 53 28.16 -12.67 1.73
C THR A 53 27.00 -12.79 0.73
N SER A 54 25.86 -12.16 1.02
CA SER A 54 24.69 -12.18 0.15
C SER A 54 24.86 -11.26 -1.06
N ALA A 55 24.18 -11.59 -2.15
CA ALA A 55 24.14 -10.73 -3.34
C ALA A 55 23.16 -9.56 -3.14
N ALA A 56 23.35 -8.49 -3.90
CA ALA A 56 22.35 -7.42 -3.95
C ALA A 56 21.07 -7.90 -4.69
N PRO A 57 19.87 -7.42 -4.31
CA PRO A 57 19.62 -6.42 -3.26
C PRO A 57 19.50 -7.00 -1.85
N TYR A 58 19.63 -8.32 -1.64
CA TYR A 58 19.40 -8.95 -0.33
C TYR A 58 20.36 -8.43 0.74
N GLN A 59 21.63 -8.23 0.38
CA GLN A 59 22.65 -7.69 1.30
C GLN A 59 22.28 -6.31 1.89
N TYR A 60 21.40 -5.56 1.23
CA TYR A 60 21.00 -4.22 1.66
C TYR A 60 19.67 -4.21 2.45
N ARG A 61 19.13 -5.39 2.79
CA ARG A 61 17.85 -5.57 3.49
C ARG A 61 18.08 -6.30 4.80
N VAL A 62 18.79 -5.63 5.70
CA VAL A 62 19.47 -6.27 6.84
C VAL A 62 18.56 -6.56 8.02
N LEU A 63 17.50 -5.78 8.26
CA LEU A 63 16.76 -5.82 9.53
C LEU A 63 16.13 -7.18 9.80
N VAL A 64 15.36 -7.72 8.86
CA VAL A 64 14.62 -8.98 9.08
C VAL A 64 15.58 -10.18 9.16
N PRO A 65 16.58 -10.34 8.27
CA PRO A 65 17.62 -11.36 8.42
C PRO A 65 18.33 -11.34 9.78
N HIS A 66 18.71 -10.15 10.28
CA HIS A 66 19.37 -10.04 11.58
C HIS A 66 18.44 -10.47 12.73
N LEU A 67 17.17 -10.07 12.70
CA LEU A 67 16.18 -10.51 13.69
C LEU A 67 15.94 -12.02 13.62
N GLN A 68 15.88 -12.58 12.42
CA GLN A 68 15.68 -14.02 12.21
C GLN A 68 16.86 -14.83 12.77
N VAL A 69 18.10 -14.44 12.45
CA VAL A 69 19.31 -15.09 12.98
C VAL A 69 19.38 -14.92 14.50
N TRP A 70 19.08 -13.73 15.02
CA TRP A 70 19.07 -13.50 16.47
C TRP A 70 18.07 -14.42 17.19
N LEU A 71 16.84 -14.53 16.69
CA LEU A 71 15.80 -15.40 17.25
C LEU A 71 16.21 -16.88 17.17
N HIS A 72 16.84 -17.28 16.07
CA HIS A 72 17.35 -18.62 15.91
C HIS A 72 18.46 -18.94 16.92
N ASP A 73 19.50 -18.10 16.98
CA ASP A 73 20.69 -18.34 17.81
C ASP A 73 20.40 -18.21 19.32
N HIS A 74 19.50 -17.31 19.73
CA HIS A 74 19.27 -16.99 21.15
C HIS A 74 17.99 -17.60 21.72
N VAL A 75 16.98 -17.87 20.89
CA VAL A 75 15.69 -18.43 21.33
C VAL A 75 15.52 -19.88 20.87
N GLY A 76 16.34 -20.35 19.92
CA GLY A 76 16.26 -21.72 19.37
C GLY A 76 15.08 -21.92 18.42
N TRP A 77 14.52 -20.84 17.87
CA TRP A 77 13.41 -20.93 16.92
C TRP A 77 13.89 -21.40 15.54
N SER A 78 13.05 -22.15 14.82
CA SER A 78 13.33 -22.46 13.41
C SER A 78 13.25 -21.19 12.55
N GLY A 79 13.82 -21.23 11.34
CA GLY A 79 13.79 -20.09 10.42
C GLY A 79 12.35 -19.67 10.09
N ALA A 80 11.47 -20.64 9.82
CA ALA A 80 10.04 -20.37 9.59
C ALA A 80 9.32 -19.82 10.84
N ALA A 81 9.63 -20.32 12.03
CA ALA A 81 9.01 -19.81 13.26
C ALA A 81 9.43 -18.35 13.53
N ALA A 82 10.72 -18.04 13.38
CA ALA A 82 11.25 -16.69 13.54
C ALA A 82 10.67 -15.72 12.50
N GLN A 83 10.76 -16.06 11.21
CA GLN A 83 10.22 -15.23 10.13
C GLN A 83 8.70 -15.08 10.25
N GLY A 84 7.99 -16.17 10.54
CA GLY A 84 6.54 -16.16 10.71
C GLY A 84 6.08 -15.27 11.86
N ALA A 85 6.81 -15.26 12.99
CA ALA A 85 6.51 -14.36 14.09
C ALA A 85 6.75 -12.89 13.73
N ILE A 86 7.88 -12.57 13.09
CA ILE A 86 8.21 -11.21 12.62
C ILE A 86 7.12 -10.71 11.66
N ASP A 87 6.79 -11.52 10.66
CA ASP A 87 5.79 -11.18 9.65
C ASP A 87 4.38 -11.05 10.25
N ALA A 88 4.00 -11.91 11.20
CA ALA A 88 2.69 -11.83 11.86
C ALA A 88 2.54 -10.53 12.67
N VAL A 89 3.57 -10.14 13.42
CA VAL A 89 3.58 -8.87 14.17
C VAL A 89 3.52 -7.68 13.20
N ALA A 90 4.34 -7.69 12.15
CA ALA A 90 4.34 -6.65 11.13
C ALA A 90 2.97 -6.53 10.44
N LEU A 91 2.38 -7.65 10.03
CA LEU A 91 1.07 -7.68 9.38
C LEU A 91 -0.01 -7.11 10.30
N ALA A 92 -0.03 -7.50 11.58
CA ALA A 92 -0.97 -6.96 12.56
C ALA A 92 -0.82 -5.44 12.72
N VAL A 93 0.41 -4.93 12.82
CA VAL A 93 0.69 -3.49 12.90
C VAL A 93 0.17 -2.76 11.65
N GLY A 94 0.44 -3.29 10.46
CA GLY A 94 -0.03 -2.71 9.20
C GLY A 94 -1.57 -2.69 9.10
N ILE A 95 -2.24 -3.78 9.49
CA ILE A 95 -3.71 -3.85 9.52
C ILE A 95 -4.30 -2.82 10.48
N VAL A 96 -3.72 -2.68 11.68
CA VAL A 96 -4.17 -1.68 12.66
C VAL A 96 -3.99 -0.27 12.13
N ALA A 97 -2.86 0.03 11.48
CA ALA A 97 -2.62 1.34 10.86
C ALA A 97 -3.64 1.65 9.74
N ILE A 98 -3.93 0.67 8.87
CA ILE A 98 -4.94 0.81 7.81
C ILE A 98 -6.33 1.03 8.41
N ALA A 99 -6.73 0.24 9.42
CA ALA A 99 -8.01 0.42 10.10
C ALA A 99 -8.12 1.82 10.73
N ALA A 100 -7.03 2.33 11.32
CA ALA A 100 -6.99 3.69 11.85
C ALA A 100 -7.13 4.76 10.75
N ILE A 101 -6.50 4.57 9.57
CA ILE A 101 -6.68 5.44 8.40
C ILE A 101 -8.14 5.42 7.96
N LEU A 102 -8.74 4.25 7.75
CA LEU A 102 -10.12 4.11 7.29
C LEU A 102 -11.11 4.72 8.27
N ARG A 103 -10.92 4.53 9.58
CA ARG A 103 -11.74 5.16 10.62
C ARG A 103 -11.66 6.69 10.56
N ARG A 104 -10.45 7.24 10.45
CA ARG A 104 -10.23 8.69 10.32
C ARG A 104 -10.90 9.28 9.08
N LEU A 105 -10.98 8.51 8.01
CA LEU A 105 -11.62 8.91 6.76
C LEU A 105 -13.13 8.59 6.72
N HIS A 106 -13.70 8.01 7.79
CA HIS A 106 -15.08 7.51 7.82
C HIS A 106 -15.40 6.49 6.70
N LEU A 107 -14.46 5.58 6.44
CA LEU A 107 -14.51 4.55 5.40
C LEU A 107 -14.55 3.13 5.97
N GLU A 108 -14.97 2.96 7.22
CA GLU A 108 -14.94 1.66 7.92
C GLU A 108 -15.74 0.56 7.19
N VAL A 109 -16.80 0.92 6.45
CA VAL A 109 -17.58 -0.03 5.64
C VAL A 109 -16.74 -0.69 4.53
N TRP A 110 -15.66 -0.04 4.10
CA TRP A 110 -14.78 -0.49 3.03
C TRP A 110 -13.58 -1.31 3.51
N THR A 111 -13.49 -1.58 4.82
CA THR A 111 -12.39 -2.37 5.40
C THR A 111 -12.25 -3.73 4.73
N LEU A 112 -13.36 -4.38 4.40
CA LEU A 112 -13.35 -5.68 3.71
C LEU A 112 -12.76 -5.58 2.29
N ALA A 113 -13.08 -4.52 1.54
CA ALA A 113 -12.55 -4.30 0.20
C ALA A 113 -11.04 -4.05 0.23
N VAL A 114 -10.56 -3.25 1.19
CA VAL A 114 -9.13 -3.02 1.39
C VAL A 114 -8.42 -4.31 1.79
N ALA A 115 -9.01 -5.11 2.68
CA ALA A 115 -8.45 -6.39 3.09
C ALA A 115 -8.42 -7.40 1.95
N ALA A 116 -9.47 -7.50 1.14
CA ALA A 116 -9.51 -8.38 -0.02
C ALA A 116 -8.45 -8.00 -1.06
N TYR A 117 -8.29 -6.70 -1.33
CA TYR A 117 -7.28 -6.22 -2.25
C TYR A 117 -5.85 -6.45 -1.72
N GLY A 118 -5.62 -6.19 -0.43
CA GLY A 118 -4.34 -6.50 0.21
C GLY A 118 -4.01 -7.99 0.26
N ALA A 119 -5.02 -8.84 0.50
CA ALA A 119 -4.89 -10.30 0.43
C ALA A 119 -4.61 -10.78 -1.00
N ALA A 120 -5.18 -10.15 -2.02
CA ALA A 120 -4.84 -10.45 -3.41
C ALA A 120 -3.38 -10.09 -3.73
N LEU A 121 -2.90 -8.95 -3.22
CA LEU A 121 -1.49 -8.55 -3.35
C LEU A 121 -0.54 -9.51 -2.60
N SER A 122 -0.96 -10.07 -1.46
CA SER A 122 -0.12 -11.03 -0.71
C SER A 122 0.03 -12.38 -1.40
N ILE A 123 -0.87 -12.77 -2.32
CA ILE A 123 -0.65 -13.93 -3.20
C ILE A 123 0.62 -13.73 -4.03
N GLY A 124 0.96 -12.51 -4.43
CA GLY A 124 2.22 -12.19 -5.09
C GLY A 124 3.46 -12.52 -4.25
N LEU A 125 3.35 -12.49 -2.91
CA LEU A 125 4.43 -12.92 -2.01
C LEU A 125 4.68 -14.42 -2.06
N VAL A 126 3.71 -15.23 -2.47
CA VAL A 126 3.91 -16.69 -2.56
C VAL A 126 4.85 -17.04 -3.72
N TRP A 127 4.78 -16.29 -4.81
CA TRP A 127 5.60 -16.52 -5.99
C TRP A 127 6.99 -15.92 -5.89
N TRP A 128 7.13 -14.80 -5.15
CA TRP A 128 8.37 -14.05 -5.10
C TRP A 128 8.73 -13.59 -3.69
N GLY A 129 8.30 -14.29 -2.63
CA GLY A 129 8.48 -13.84 -1.25
C GLY A 129 9.91 -13.43 -0.92
N LYS A 130 10.03 -12.34 -0.16
CA LYS A 130 11.25 -11.96 0.54
C LYS A 130 10.91 -11.53 1.95
N SER A 131 11.82 -11.81 2.87
CA SER A 131 11.60 -11.69 4.31
C SER A 131 11.22 -10.28 4.78
N GLU A 132 11.58 -9.23 4.04
CA GLU A 132 11.30 -7.85 4.44
C GLU A 132 9.95 -7.28 3.98
N SER A 133 9.24 -7.94 3.06
CA SER A 133 8.10 -7.32 2.35
C SER A 133 6.94 -6.96 3.29
N ILE A 134 6.65 -7.83 4.26
CA ILE A 134 5.56 -7.63 5.23
C ILE A 134 5.96 -6.59 6.29
N THR A 135 7.23 -6.59 6.72
CA THR A 135 7.77 -5.55 7.60
C THR A 135 7.76 -4.17 6.95
N ALA A 136 8.13 -4.08 5.66
CA ALA A 136 8.05 -2.84 4.90
C ALA A 136 6.59 -2.36 4.73
N PHE A 137 5.64 -3.28 4.49
CA PHE A 137 4.20 -2.98 4.49
C PHE A 137 3.70 -2.36 5.80
N ALA A 138 4.16 -2.89 6.94
CA ALA A 138 3.81 -2.33 8.24
C ALA A 138 4.32 -0.89 8.38
N ALA A 139 5.59 -0.67 8.03
CA ALA A 139 6.23 0.63 8.16
C ALA A 139 5.62 1.69 7.22
N THR A 140 5.37 1.36 5.95
CA THR A 140 4.68 2.27 5.01
C THR A 140 3.26 2.60 5.47
N SER A 141 2.50 1.61 5.94
CA SER A 141 1.12 1.81 6.43
C SER A 141 1.11 2.73 7.66
N VAL A 142 2.02 2.51 8.60
CA VAL A 142 2.20 3.39 9.78
C VAL A 142 2.64 4.79 9.36
N ALA A 143 3.54 4.91 8.38
CA ALA A 143 4.00 6.21 7.89
C ALA A 143 2.85 7.01 7.24
N VAL A 144 2.03 6.37 6.39
CA VAL A 144 0.86 7.02 5.77
C VAL A 144 -0.19 7.39 6.81
N TRP A 145 -0.41 6.53 7.81
CA TRP A 145 -1.26 6.86 8.95
C TRP A 145 -0.73 8.10 9.68
N ALA A 146 0.54 8.09 10.07
CA ALA A 146 1.21 9.15 10.82
C ALA A 146 1.23 10.47 10.06
N ILE A 147 1.35 10.44 8.73
CA ILE A 147 1.25 11.65 7.90
C ILE A 147 -0.08 12.35 8.16
N GLY A 148 -1.21 11.65 8.21
CA GLY A 148 -2.48 12.32 8.50
C GLY A 148 -2.69 12.75 9.96
N GLU A 149 -1.75 12.45 10.86
CA GLU A 149 -1.79 12.91 12.27
C GLU A 149 -1.13 14.29 12.44
N GLU A 150 -1.42 14.94 13.57
CA GLU A 150 -0.83 16.22 13.97
C GLU A 150 -0.05 16.12 15.29
N GLY A 151 0.84 17.10 15.51
CA GLY A 151 1.60 17.22 16.76
C GLY A 151 2.62 16.09 16.98
N ARG A 152 2.84 15.75 18.26
CA ARG A 152 3.88 14.79 18.68
C ARG A 152 3.62 13.37 18.19
N ARG A 153 2.35 12.94 18.14
CA ARG A 153 1.97 11.56 17.77
C ARG A 153 2.47 11.18 16.37
N ARG A 154 2.38 12.13 15.44
CA ARG A 154 2.93 11.98 14.09
C ARG A 154 4.42 11.61 14.11
N TRP A 155 5.23 12.36 14.84
CA TRP A 155 6.68 12.17 14.84
C TRP A 155 7.09 10.88 15.55
N TRP A 156 6.40 10.51 16.63
CA TRP A 156 6.58 9.25 17.34
C TRP A 156 6.31 8.01 16.48
N ALA A 157 5.46 8.12 15.45
CA ALA A 157 5.17 7.03 14.54
C ALA A 157 6.04 7.06 13.27
N LEU A 158 6.28 8.25 12.72
CA LEU A 158 7.04 8.41 11.48
C LEU A 158 8.53 8.05 11.66
N GLY A 159 9.14 8.40 12.79
CA GLY A 159 10.55 8.10 13.08
C GLY A 159 10.83 6.60 13.08
N PRO A 160 10.13 5.78 13.90
CA PRO A 160 10.29 4.33 13.90
C PRO A 160 9.97 3.69 12.54
N ALA A 161 8.91 4.16 11.85
CA ALA A 161 8.59 3.67 10.50
C ALA A 161 9.75 3.93 9.51
N ALA A 162 10.33 5.14 9.54
CA ALA A 162 11.48 5.49 8.71
C ALA A 162 12.72 4.63 9.02
N LEU A 163 12.97 4.34 10.31
CA LEU A 163 14.07 3.47 10.73
C LEU A 163 13.88 2.02 10.27
N VAL A 164 12.66 1.49 10.39
CA VAL A 164 12.32 0.15 9.87
C VAL A 164 12.50 0.09 8.36
N LEU A 165 12.09 1.13 7.63
CA LEU A 165 12.32 1.23 6.18
C LEU A 165 13.80 1.31 5.83
N ALA A 166 14.63 2.03 6.59
CA ALA A 166 16.08 2.04 6.35
C ALA A 166 16.71 0.64 6.43
N GLY A 167 16.21 -0.21 7.33
CA GLY A 167 16.67 -1.59 7.48
C GLY A 167 16.01 -2.60 6.53
N THR A 168 14.96 -2.22 5.79
CA THR A 168 14.18 -3.14 4.92
C THR A 168 14.17 -2.70 3.46
N ARG A 169 13.81 -1.45 3.19
CA ARG A 169 13.57 -0.87 1.86
C ARG A 169 13.92 0.64 1.86
N THR A 170 15.18 0.97 1.58
CA THR A 170 15.68 2.36 1.51
C THR A 170 15.09 3.17 0.35
N ASP A 171 14.63 2.49 -0.70
CA ASP A 171 13.86 3.05 -1.80
C ASP A 171 12.48 3.55 -1.36
N LEU A 172 11.76 2.77 -0.55
CA LEU A 172 10.49 3.21 0.04
C LEU A 172 10.69 4.38 1.01
N LEU A 173 11.86 4.46 1.66
CA LEU A 173 12.22 5.60 2.49
C LEU A 173 12.40 6.88 1.65
N LEU A 174 13.05 6.78 0.48
CA LEU A 174 13.11 7.88 -0.47
C LEU A 174 11.71 8.29 -0.97
N ALA A 175 10.88 7.33 -1.34
CA ALA A 175 9.50 7.56 -1.78
C ALA A 175 8.66 8.23 -0.68
N LEU A 176 8.88 7.88 0.60
CA LEU A 176 8.27 8.54 1.75
C LEU A 176 8.72 10.00 1.89
N GLY A 177 9.99 10.30 1.61
CA GLY A 177 10.50 11.66 1.52
C GLY A 177 9.75 12.48 0.46
N VAL A 178 9.54 11.90 -0.73
CA VAL A 178 8.76 12.52 -1.82
C VAL A 178 7.31 12.75 -1.39
N ALA A 179 6.69 11.79 -0.70
CA ALA A 179 5.31 11.92 -0.20
C ALA A 179 5.14 13.10 0.77
N LEU A 180 6.10 13.31 1.67
CA LEU A 180 6.11 14.44 2.60
C LEU A 180 6.31 15.78 1.88
N LEU A 181 7.21 15.84 0.88
CA LEU A 181 7.40 17.02 0.04
C LEU A 181 6.15 17.35 -0.80
N ALA A 182 5.49 16.33 -1.35
CA ALA A 182 4.24 16.50 -2.08
C ALA A 182 3.15 17.07 -1.16
N ARG A 183 3.03 16.55 0.07
CA ARG A 183 2.11 17.10 1.07
C ARG A 183 2.46 18.55 1.42
N TRP A 184 3.73 18.87 1.60
CA TRP A 184 4.16 20.25 1.83
C TRP A 184 3.70 21.16 0.68
N ALA A 185 4.04 20.82 -0.56
CA ALA A 185 3.77 21.66 -1.71
C ALA A 185 2.27 21.80 -2.02
N TRP A 186 1.47 20.76 -1.76
CA TRP A 186 0.08 20.70 -2.24
C TRP A 186 -0.96 20.69 -1.12
N ALA A 187 -0.66 20.34 0.13
CA ALA A 187 -1.68 20.15 1.18
C ALA A 187 -1.53 21.08 2.40
N GLY A 188 -0.71 22.13 2.32
CA GLY A 188 -0.72 23.19 3.36
C GLY A 188 0.62 23.86 3.71
N ARG A 189 1.67 23.70 2.90
CA ARG A 189 2.99 24.39 3.05
C ARG A 189 3.59 24.36 4.46
N ARG A 190 3.34 23.29 5.22
CA ARG A 190 3.87 23.11 6.58
C ARG A 190 5.38 22.87 6.54
N ARG A 191 6.20 23.79 7.06
CA ARG A 191 7.67 23.68 7.03
C ARG A 191 8.21 22.35 7.57
N GLY A 192 7.56 21.80 8.61
CA GLY A 192 7.91 20.49 9.16
C GLY A 192 7.83 19.35 8.14
N ASP A 193 6.90 19.41 7.17
CA ASP A 193 6.76 18.41 6.10
C ASP A 193 7.92 18.50 5.11
N ALA A 194 8.36 19.72 4.77
CA ALA A 194 9.51 19.94 3.90
C ALA A 194 10.80 19.41 4.54
N LEU A 195 11.08 19.81 5.78
CA LEU A 195 12.27 19.36 6.51
C LEU A 195 12.28 17.84 6.70
N ALA A 196 11.15 17.27 7.12
CA ALA A 196 11.04 15.83 7.26
C ALA A 196 11.18 15.11 5.91
N GLY A 197 10.60 15.65 4.84
CA GLY A 197 10.73 15.06 3.50
C GLY A 197 12.17 15.03 3.00
N VAL A 198 12.91 16.14 3.15
CA VAL A 198 14.34 16.20 2.82
C VAL A 198 15.15 15.28 3.72
N ALA A 199 14.93 15.31 5.04
CA ALA A 199 15.68 14.49 6.00
C ALA A 199 15.47 12.99 5.77
N VAL A 200 14.21 12.57 5.57
CA VAL A 200 13.85 11.18 5.30
C VAL A 200 14.41 10.72 3.95
N GLY A 201 14.28 11.55 2.90
CA GLY A 201 14.86 11.24 1.59
C GLY A 201 16.38 11.14 1.61
N ALA A 202 17.05 12.10 2.26
CA ALA A 202 18.50 12.09 2.44
C ALA A 202 18.95 10.88 3.27
N PHE A 203 18.21 10.53 4.31
CA PHE A 203 18.49 9.34 5.11
C PHE A 203 18.38 8.06 4.28
N GLY A 204 17.39 7.95 3.39
CA GLY A 204 17.29 6.84 2.44
C GLY A 204 18.53 6.73 1.56
N VAL A 205 18.94 7.82 0.93
CA VAL A 205 20.15 7.86 0.07
C VAL A 205 21.41 7.51 0.87
N LEU A 206 21.61 8.12 2.04
CA LEU A 206 22.77 7.89 2.88
C LEU A 206 22.82 6.45 3.40
N ALA A 207 21.68 5.86 3.78
CA ALA A 207 21.59 4.47 4.19
C ALA A 207 21.97 3.53 3.04
N THR A 208 21.47 3.77 1.83
CA THR A 208 21.87 2.99 0.64
C THR A 208 23.37 3.11 0.36
N VAL A 209 23.93 4.33 0.42
CA VAL A 209 25.37 4.57 0.21
C VAL A 209 26.21 3.88 1.27
N ALA A 210 25.83 4.00 2.55
CA ALA A 210 26.52 3.36 3.66
C ALA A 210 26.50 1.83 3.54
N LEU A 211 25.36 1.24 3.19
CA LEU A 211 25.25 -0.21 2.96
C LEU A 211 26.11 -0.67 1.78
N LYS A 212 26.12 0.09 0.68
CA LYS A 212 26.99 -0.22 -0.48
C LYS A 212 28.48 -0.09 -0.14
N ALA A 213 28.85 0.88 0.68
CA ALA A 213 30.23 1.04 1.15
C ALA A 213 30.65 -0.06 2.13
N ALA A 214 29.72 -0.53 2.98
CA ALA A 214 29.95 -1.62 3.92
C ALA A 214 30.08 -2.98 3.22
N TYR A 215 29.38 -3.18 2.10
CA TYR A 215 29.38 -4.43 1.34
C TYR A 215 29.72 -4.19 -0.14
N PRO A 216 30.98 -3.83 -0.46
CA PRO A 216 31.38 -3.46 -1.82
C PRO A 216 31.27 -4.63 -2.82
N ASP A 217 31.39 -5.86 -2.34
CA ASP A 217 31.34 -7.07 -3.16
C ASP A 217 29.90 -7.56 -3.44
N ALA A 218 28.90 -6.93 -2.82
CA ALA A 218 27.49 -7.25 -3.02
C ALA A 218 27.00 -6.72 -4.38
N ALA A 219 27.33 -7.46 -5.43
CA ALA A 219 26.92 -7.17 -6.79
C ALA A 219 25.46 -7.58 -7.03
N TYR A 220 24.77 -6.82 -7.88
CA TYR A 220 23.49 -7.26 -8.42
C TYR A 220 23.76 -8.34 -9.49
N PRO A 221 23.01 -9.45 -9.49
CA PRO A 221 23.19 -10.51 -10.50
C PRO A 221 22.78 -10.06 -11.90
N VAL A 222 22.10 -8.91 -12.00
CA VAL A 222 21.61 -8.29 -13.24
C VAL A 222 21.88 -6.80 -13.19
N ALA A 223 21.83 -6.12 -14.34
CA ALA A 223 21.97 -4.66 -14.38
C ALA A 223 20.97 -3.99 -13.42
N VAL A 224 21.42 -2.95 -12.70
CA VAL A 224 20.56 -2.23 -11.74
C VAL A 224 19.46 -1.47 -12.48
N VAL A 225 19.81 -0.83 -13.59
CA VAL A 225 18.88 -0.12 -14.47
C VAL A 225 18.26 -1.10 -15.46
N GLN A 226 16.95 -1.29 -15.39
CA GLN A 226 16.22 -2.32 -16.13
C GLN A 226 15.10 -1.74 -17.00
N VAL A 227 15.19 -0.47 -17.41
CA VAL A 227 14.14 0.25 -18.16
C VAL A 227 13.63 -0.56 -19.35
N ALA A 228 14.52 -1.08 -20.21
CA ALA A 228 14.11 -1.85 -21.39
C ALA A 228 13.33 -3.13 -21.05
N HIS A 229 13.70 -3.80 -19.96
CA HIS A 229 13.01 -4.98 -19.46
C HIS A 229 11.65 -4.62 -18.84
N ASN A 230 11.62 -3.57 -18.04
CA ASN A 230 10.41 -3.10 -17.35
C ASN A 230 9.36 -2.52 -18.30
N LEU A 231 9.76 -2.07 -19.49
CA LEU A 231 8.86 -1.62 -20.54
C LEU A 231 8.32 -2.75 -21.43
N GLN A 232 8.70 -4.01 -21.17
CA GLN A 232 8.11 -5.14 -21.89
C GLN A 232 6.59 -5.22 -21.62
N PRO A 233 5.76 -5.51 -22.64
CA PRO A 233 4.30 -5.50 -22.48
C PRO A 233 3.79 -6.37 -21.33
N MET A 234 4.33 -7.57 -21.16
CA MET A 234 3.90 -8.49 -20.09
C MET A 234 4.23 -7.97 -18.69
N VAL A 235 5.38 -7.30 -18.53
CA VAL A 235 5.80 -6.71 -17.26
C VAL A 235 4.89 -5.52 -16.91
N LEU A 236 4.61 -4.66 -17.89
CA LEU A 236 3.67 -3.56 -17.73
C LEU A 236 2.25 -4.03 -17.44
N LEU A 237 1.75 -5.07 -18.14
CA LEU A 237 0.43 -5.65 -17.88
C LEU A 237 0.33 -6.23 -16.47
N THR A 238 1.40 -6.85 -15.99
CA THR A 238 1.47 -7.37 -14.62
C THR A 238 1.40 -6.22 -13.61
N LEU A 239 2.23 -5.18 -13.78
CA LEU A 239 2.19 -3.98 -12.95
C LEU A 239 0.79 -3.33 -12.96
N LEU A 240 0.18 -3.19 -14.14
CA LEU A 240 -1.15 -2.63 -14.31
C LEU A 240 -2.21 -3.48 -13.61
N ALA A 241 -2.14 -4.81 -13.67
CA ALA A 241 -3.11 -5.68 -12.97
C ALA A 241 -3.15 -5.41 -11.46
N PHE A 242 -2.02 -5.04 -10.86
CA PHE A 242 -1.95 -4.71 -9.43
C PHE A 242 -2.29 -3.25 -9.14
N VAL A 243 -1.85 -2.30 -9.96
CA VAL A 243 -1.99 -0.87 -9.67
C VAL A 243 -3.30 -0.28 -10.22
N ALA A 244 -3.84 -0.80 -11.33
CA ALA A 244 -5.04 -0.27 -11.99
C ALA A 244 -6.29 -0.31 -11.11
N PRO A 245 -6.56 -1.32 -10.25
CA PRO A 245 -7.70 -1.26 -9.33
C PRO A 245 -7.67 -0.05 -8.39
N ALA A 246 -6.47 0.43 -8.05
CA ALA A 246 -6.26 1.59 -7.19
C ALA A 246 -6.21 2.92 -7.96
N LEU A 247 -5.57 2.95 -9.14
CA LEU A 247 -5.35 4.18 -9.92
C LEU A 247 -6.36 4.42 -11.05
N GLY A 248 -7.00 3.38 -11.56
CA GLY A 248 -7.99 3.44 -12.63
C GLY A 248 -9.13 4.42 -12.36
N PRO A 249 -9.74 4.45 -11.16
CA PRO A 249 -10.77 5.43 -10.83
C PRO A 249 -10.28 6.87 -10.95
N TRP A 250 -9.01 7.12 -10.66
CA TRP A 250 -8.43 8.48 -10.71
C TRP A 250 -8.30 8.98 -12.14
N LEU A 251 -8.08 8.08 -13.10
CA LEU A 251 -8.08 8.40 -14.53
C LEU A 251 -9.50 8.65 -15.05
N LEU A 252 -10.51 7.99 -14.48
CA LEU A 252 -11.91 8.17 -14.84
C LEU A 252 -12.51 9.45 -14.25
N THR A 253 -11.96 9.93 -13.13
CA THR A 253 -12.53 11.05 -12.37
C THR A 253 -11.96 12.43 -12.69
N ASP A 254 -10.81 12.51 -13.37
CA ASP A 254 -10.12 13.76 -13.74
C ASP A 254 -10.96 14.68 -14.66
N ARG A 255 -12.12 14.19 -15.12
CA ARG A 255 -13.04 14.91 -16.00
C ARG A 255 -14.25 15.52 -15.28
N GLU A 256 -14.44 15.27 -13.98
CA GLU A 256 -15.62 15.75 -13.24
C GLU A 256 -15.28 16.64 -12.02
N PRO A 257 -15.66 17.94 -12.04
CA PRO A 257 -15.42 18.89 -10.94
C PRO A 257 -16.05 18.50 -9.59
N THR A 258 -17.08 17.66 -9.61
CA THR A 258 -17.75 17.08 -8.44
C THR A 258 -16.86 16.07 -7.73
N VAL A 259 -16.10 15.28 -8.47
CA VAL A 259 -15.18 14.29 -7.92
C VAL A 259 -13.96 14.95 -7.28
N HIS A 260 -13.37 15.94 -7.93
CA HIS A 260 -12.24 16.69 -7.36
C HIS A 260 -12.60 17.30 -5.99
N ARG A 261 -13.80 17.90 -5.87
CA ARG A 261 -14.28 18.45 -4.60
C ARG A 261 -14.48 17.39 -3.52
N ALA A 262 -14.97 16.20 -3.88
CA ALA A 262 -15.12 15.10 -2.93
C ALA A 262 -13.77 14.60 -2.39
N LEU A 263 -12.72 14.63 -3.22
CA LEU A 263 -11.38 14.19 -2.86
C LEU A 263 -10.55 15.27 -2.13
N GLU A 264 -10.86 16.55 -2.36
CA GLU A 264 -10.16 17.68 -1.76
C GLU A 264 -10.22 17.65 -0.22
N VAL A 265 -11.34 17.19 0.34
CA VAL A 265 -11.51 17.01 1.81
C VAL A 265 -10.49 16.00 2.38
N HIS A 266 -10.00 15.09 1.54
CA HIS A 266 -9.02 14.06 1.92
C HIS A 266 -7.62 14.34 1.36
N ARG A 267 -7.36 15.53 0.80
CA ARG A 267 -6.12 15.89 0.12
C ARG A 267 -4.87 15.63 0.96
N ALA A 268 -4.93 15.88 2.28
CA ALA A 268 -3.83 15.65 3.21
C ALA A 268 -3.39 14.17 3.34
N THR A 269 -4.25 13.21 2.95
CA THR A 269 -3.93 11.77 2.91
C THR A 269 -3.72 11.29 1.48
N VAL A 270 -4.54 11.74 0.52
CA VAL A 270 -4.49 11.32 -0.89
C VAL A 270 -3.17 11.71 -1.55
N VAL A 271 -2.78 12.98 -1.43
CA VAL A 271 -1.55 13.49 -2.07
C VAL A 271 -0.31 12.70 -1.64
N PRO A 272 -0.02 12.54 -0.33
CA PRO A 272 1.16 11.78 0.08
C PRO A 272 1.07 10.30 -0.30
N ALA A 273 -0.11 9.66 -0.20
CA ALA A 273 -0.26 8.27 -0.60
C ALA A 273 -0.03 8.07 -2.11
N LEU A 274 -0.57 8.96 -2.96
CA LEU A 274 -0.36 8.92 -4.40
C LEU A 274 1.10 9.20 -4.77
N ALA A 275 1.72 10.19 -4.12
CA ALA A 275 3.12 10.52 -4.34
C ALA A 275 4.06 9.38 -3.91
N LEU A 276 3.77 8.71 -2.79
CA LEU A 276 4.49 7.50 -2.36
C LEU A 276 4.40 6.39 -3.41
N VAL A 277 3.18 6.07 -3.86
CA VAL A 277 2.94 5.04 -4.88
C VAL A 277 3.63 5.41 -6.20
N ALA A 278 3.50 6.66 -6.65
CA ALA A 278 4.09 7.12 -7.91
C ALA A 278 5.62 7.12 -7.86
N ALA A 279 6.23 7.58 -6.76
CA ALA A 279 7.67 7.60 -6.58
C ALA A 279 8.24 6.17 -6.54
N GLU A 280 7.57 5.26 -5.85
CA GLU A 280 7.95 3.85 -5.81
C GLU A 280 7.81 3.20 -7.19
N VAL A 281 6.64 3.31 -7.85
CA VAL A 281 6.43 2.74 -9.19
C VAL A 281 7.42 3.31 -10.20
N ALA A 282 7.70 4.61 -10.17
CA ALA A 282 8.72 5.22 -11.02
C ALA A 282 10.11 4.66 -10.72
N SER A 283 10.44 4.48 -9.44
CA SER A 283 11.71 3.85 -9.03
C SER A 283 11.80 2.41 -9.53
N LEU A 284 10.72 1.63 -9.46
CA LEU A 284 10.66 0.26 -9.96
C LEU A 284 10.83 0.17 -11.47
N LEU A 285 10.25 1.10 -12.23
CA LEU A 285 10.39 1.15 -13.68
C LEU A 285 11.84 1.42 -14.11
N VAL A 286 12.60 2.15 -13.31
CA VAL A 286 14.00 2.49 -13.61
C VAL A 286 14.97 1.45 -13.02
N VAL A 287 14.76 1.05 -11.77
CA VAL A 287 15.68 0.27 -10.94
C VAL A 287 15.05 -1.03 -10.50
N GLY A 288 15.75 -2.14 -10.76
CA GLY A 288 15.26 -3.48 -10.43
C GLY A 288 14.21 -3.99 -11.42
N ARG A 289 13.61 -5.14 -11.12
CA ARG A 289 12.68 -5.85 -12.01
C ARG A 289 11.25 -5.68 -11.55
N VAL A 290 10.39 -5.08 -12.40
CA VAL A 290 8.99 -4.77 -12.06
C VAL A 290 8.13 -6.02 -11.89
N GLU A 291 8.47 -7.13 -12.55
CA GLU A 291 7.76 -8.42 -12.38
C GLU A 291 7.93 -9.00 -10.96
N GLU A 292 8.83 -8.45 -10.16
CA GLU A 292 8.82 -8.64 -8.72
C GLU A 292 7.61 -7.90 -8.10
N VAL A 293 6.39 -8.36 -8.39
CA VAL A 293 5.12 -7.83 -7.86
C VAL A 293 5.17 -7.64 -6.34
N ARG A 294 5.98 -8.46 -5.64
CA ARG A 294 6.33 -8.29 -4.22
C ARG A 294 6.72 -6.87 -3.84
N LEU A 295 7.32 -6.11 -4.76
CA LEU A 295 7.76 -4.74 -4.54
C LEU A 295 6.58 -3.79 -4.35
N LEU A 296 5.38 -4.17 -4.81
CA LEU A 296 4.13 -3.44 -4.60
C LEU A 296 3.42 -3.82 -3.30
N PHE A 297 3.70 -4.99 -2.71
CA PHE A 297 3.05 -5.42 -1.46
C PHE A 297 3.25 -4.42 -0.30
N PRO A 298 4.44 -3.82 -0.10
CA PRO A 298 4.61 -2.73 0.85
C PRO A 298 3.65 -1.55 0.65
N LEU A 299 3.13 -1.35 -0.56
CA LEU A 299 2.17 -0.29 -0.86
C LEU A 299 0.70 -0.72 -0.71
N ALA A 300 0.41 -1.97 -0.35
CA ALA A 300 -0.94 -2.53 -0.34
C ALA A 300 -1.94 -1.67 0.47
N GLY A 301 -1.51 -1.16 1.62
CA GLY A 301 -2.33 -0.27 2.46
C GLY A 301 -2.66 1.05 1.75
N SER A 302 -1.65 1.71 1.19
CA SER A 302 -1.80 2.96 0.43
C SER A 302 -2.69 2.77 -0.80
N LEU A 303 -2.42 1.72 -1.59
CA LEU A 303 -3.19 1.39 -2.78
C LEU A 303 -4.63 1.05 -2.43
N GLY A 304 -4.89 0.29 -1.36
CA GLY A 304 -6.25 -0.02 -0.91
C GLY A 304 -7.04 1.22 -0.48
N VAL A 305 -6.41 2.14 0.27
CA VAL A 305 -7.05 3.41 0.66
C VAL A 305 -7.33 4.28 -0.58
N LEU A 306 -6.38 4.38 -1.51
CA LEU A 306 -6.56 5.11 -2.76
C LEU A 306 -7.66 4.49 -3.63
N ALA A 307 -7.74 3.16 -3.70
CA ALA A 307 -8.78 2.46 -4.45
C ALA A 307 -10.17 2.83 -3.92
N VAL A 308 -10.38 2.73 -2.60
CA VAL A 308 -11.67 3.04 -1.98
C VAL A 308 -12.05 4.50 -2.20
N LEU A 309 -11.13 5.43 -1.99
CA LEU A 309 -11.38 6.86 -2.20
C LEU A 309 -11.71 7.16 -3.66
N GLY A 310 -10.92 6.62 -4.58
CA GLY A 310 -11.10 6.81 -6.02
C GLY A 310 -12.43 6.25 -6.51
N TRP A 311 -12.75 4.99 -6.20
CA TRP A 311 -14.01 4.35 -6.61
C TRP A 311 -15.23 5.02 -5.98
N ARG A 312 -15.16 5.35 -4.69
CA ARG A 312 -16.26 6.06 -4.02
C ARG A 312 -16.55 7.40 -4.70
N ALA A 313 -15.50 8.12 -5.08
CA ALA A 313 -15.65 9.41 -5.72
C ALA A 313 -16.15 9.26 -7.18
N ALA A 314 -15.64 8.27 -7.93
CA ALA A 314 -16.09 7.94 -9.28
C ALA A 314 -17.55 7.51 -9.36
N LEU A 315 -18.05 6.80 -8.34
CA LEU A 315 -19.43 6.29 -8.31
C LEU A 315 -20.43 7.30 -7.72
N ALA A 316 -19.96 8.36 -7.05
CA ALA A 316 -20.82 9.34 -6.39
C ALA A 316 -21.89 9.97 -7.31
N PRO A 317 -21.61 10.31 -8.59
CA PRO A 317 -22.62 10.86 -9.51
C PRO A 317 -23.77 9.89 -9.81
N TYR A 318 -23.50 8.59 -9.79
CA TYR A 318 -24.44 7.54 -10.22
C TYR A 318 -25.32 7.01 -9.09
N VAL A 319 -24.85 7.12 -7.84
CA VAL A 319 -25.59 6.66 -6.66
C VAL A 319 -26.57 7.74 -6.13
N GLY A 320 -26.43 8.99 -6.59
CA GLY A 320 -27.23 10.14 -6.15
C GLY A 320 -28.32 10.62 -7.10
N SER A 321 -28.42 10.11 -8.33
CA SER A 321 -29.53 10.44 -9.22
C SER A 321 -30.71 9.55 -8.86
N PRO A 322 -31.83 10.07 -8.30
CA PRO A 322 -33.06 9.29 -8.32
C PRO A 322 -33.30 8.92 -9.78
N VAL A 323 -33.48 7.62 -10.05
CA VAL A 323 -34.08 7.17 -11.30
C VAL A 323 -35.34 8.01 -11.43
N SER A 324 -35.33 8.95 -12.38
CA SER A 324 -36.51 9.74 -12.73
C SER A 324 -37.63 8.73 -12.83
N ALA A 325 -38.62 8.84 -11.95
CA ALA A 325 -39.76 7.95 -11.98
C ALA A 325 -40.23 7.88 -13.44
N PRO A 326 -40.51 6.68 -13.99
CA PRO A 326 -41.08 6.61 -15.33
C PRO A 326 -42.24 7.60 -15.38
N PRO A 327 -42.33 8.43 -16.44
CA PRO A 327 -43.34 9.48 -16.50
C PRO A 327 -44.68 8.83 -16.18
N SER A 328 -45.27 9.28 -15.07
CA SER A 328 -46.58 8.85 -14.63
C SER A 328 -47.50 8.99 -15.84
N SER A 329 -48.03 7.89 -16.33
CA SER A 329 -49.01 7.82 -17.43
C SER A 329 -50.38 8.37 -17.02
N ALA A 330 -50.39 9.38 -16.15
CA ALA A 330 -51.57 10.05 -15.62
C ALA A 330 -51.61 11.52 -16.07
N ASP A 331 -51.07 11.82 -17.25
CA ASP A 331 -51.63 12.94 -18.00
C ASP A 331 -53.00 12.47 -18.52
N PRO A 332 -54.11 13.05 -18.03
CA PRO A 332 -55.41 12.81 -18.65
C PRO A 332 -55.30 13.25 -20.11
N LEU A 333 -55.68 12.35 -21.01
CA LEU A 333 -55.85 12.66 -22.42
C LEU A 333 -56.63 13.98 -22.55
N PRO A 334 -56.16 14.95 -23.36
CA PRO A 334 -56.90 16.18 -23.56
C PRO A 334 -58.31 15.83 -24.05
N GLU A 335 -59.32 16.31 -23.31
CA GLU A 335 -60.71 16.26 -23.72
C GLU A 335 -60.79 16.75 -25.17
N ARG A 336 -61.20 15.84 -26.06
CA ARG A 336 -61.59 16.19 -27.42
C ARG A 336 -62.75 17.17 -27.33
N SER A 337 -62.44 18.45 -27.48
CA SER A 337 -63.42 19.48 -27.82
C SER A 337 -64.12 19.04 -29.11
N ALA A 338 -65.40 18.68 -29.00
CA ALA A 338 -66.25 18.43 -30.13
C ALA A 338 -66.32 19.70 -30.99
N HIS A 339 -65.75 19.65 -32.18
CA HIS A 339 -66.06 20.59 -33.24
C HIS A 339 -67.49 20.28 -33.74
N PRO A 340 -68.40 21.27 -33.80
CA PRO A 340 -69.63 21.11 -34.55
C PRO A 340 -69.28 21.14 -36.04
N LEU A 341 -69.61 20.07 -36.74
CA LEU A 341 -69.65 20.05 -38.20
C LEU A 341 -70.92 20.78 -38.64
N ASP A 342 -70.74 21.94 -39.25
CA ASP A 342 -71.68 22.44 -40.25
C ASP A 342 -71.50 21.65 -41.56
N ALA A 343 -72.64 21.37 -42.20
CA ALA A 343 -72.90 20.64 -43.45
C ALA A 343 -73.15 19.13 -43.35
#